data_AF-A0A965BTS8-F1
#
_entry.id   AF-A0A965BTS8-F1
#
_cell.length_a   1.000
_cell.length_b   1.000
_cell.length_c   1.000
_cell.angle_alpha   90.00
_cell.angle_beta   90.00
_cell.angle_gamma   90.00
#
_symmetry.space_group_name_H-M   'P 1'
#
loop_
_entity.id
_entity.type
_entity.pdbx_description
1 polymer ?
#
loop_
_entity_poly.entity_id
_entity_poly.type
_entity_poly.pdbx_seq_one_letter_code
_entity_poly.pdbx_strand_id
1 'polypeptide(L)'
;VARTEETRSRDSRERSIAELLDPDPAEGLRPREIRRFRAEAHQRMASPLTALSFALVGLAVALTGQFRRHGGGVGVALGIGVMVTLLALGLTIGNAAARRDGLLWLIWLHAALPAVISAWWLGGAPGLPRKAPPREALP
;
A
#
# COMPACT_ATOMS: atom_id res chain seq x y z
N VAL A 1 -41.03 -24.97 1.05
CA VAL A 1 -40.19 -23.96 1.73
C VAL A 1 -39.99 -22.81 0.77
N ALA A 2 -40.66 -21.68 1.00
CA ALA A 2 -40.55 -20.50 0.15
C ALA A 2 -39.15 -19.89 0.30
N ARG A 3 -38.43 -19.75 -0.82
CA ARG A 3 -37.17 -19.02 -0.90
C ARG A 3 -37.52 -17.54 -0.73
N THR A 4 -37.27 -16.99 0.45
CA THR A 4 -37.36 -15.56 0.70
C THR A 4 -36.52 -14.87 -0.37
N GLU A 5 -37.15 -14.04 -1.19
CA GLU A 5 -36.46 -13.13 -2.10
C GLU A 5 -35.69 -12.15 -1.21
N GLU A 6 -34.48 -12.54 -0.79
CA GLU A 6 -33.48 -11.57 -0.35
C GLU A 6 -33.31 -10.62 -1.53
N THR A 7 -33.82 -9.40 -1.37
CA THR A 7 -33.42 -8.25 -2.18
C THR A 7 -31.89 -8.24 -2.20
N ARG A 8 -31.32 -8.79 -3.27
CA ARG A 8 -29.88 -9.00 -3.42
C ARG A 8 -29.25 -7.62 -3.55
N SER A 9 -28.79 -7.07 -2.43
CA SER A 9 -27.99 -5.86 -2.43
C SER A 9 -26.80 -6.06 -3.36
N ARG A 10 -26.64 -5.18 -4.36
CA ARG A 10 -25.54 -5.23 -5.33
C ARG A 10 -24.20 -5.22 -4.62
N ASP A 11 -23.30 -6.13 -5.02
CA ASP A 11 -21.97 -6.24 -4.40
C ASP A 11 -21.15 -4.96 -4.66
N SER A 12 -20.18 -4.69 -3.79
CA SER A 12 -19.33 -3.49 -3.88
C SER A 12 -18.60 -3.41 -5.23
N ARG A 13 -18.27 -4.58 -5.81
CA ARG A 13 -17.60 -4.72 -7.11
C ARG A 13 -18.47 -4.35 -8.31
N GLU A 14 -19.79 -4.38 -8.13
CA GLU A 14 -20.78 -4.04 -9.15
C GLU A 14 -21.17 -2.54 -9.10
N ARG A 15 -20.54 -1.78 -8.21
CA ARG A 15 -20.75 -0.34 -7.99
C ARG A 15 -19.54 0.48 -8.43
N SER A 16 -19.83 1.64 -8.98
CA SER A 16 -18.85 2.67 -9.29
C SER A 16 -18.28 3.32 -8.02
N ILE A 17 -17.13 4.00 -8.13
CA ILE A 17 -16.50 4.70 -6.98
C ILE A 17 -17.44 5.77 -6.40
N ALA A 18 -18.22 6.46 -7.25
CA ALA A 18 -19.17 7.47 -6.81
C ALA A 18 -20.29 6.87 -5.94
N GLU A 19 -20.88 5.75 -6.40
CA GLU A 19 -21.91 5.00 -5.67
C GLU A 19 -21.38 4.35 -4.37
N LEU A 20 -20.07 4.13 -4.26
CA LEU A 20 -19.43 3.63 -3.04
C LEU A 20 -19.15 4.74 -2.01
N LEU A 21 -18.88 5.97 -2.47
CA LEU A 21 -18.65 7.13 -1.60
C LEU A 21 -19.96 7.67 -1.03
N ASP A 22 -20.99 7.74 -1.87
CA ASP A 22 -22.33 8.21 -1.53
C ASP A 22 -23.38 7.19 -1.99
N PRO A 23 -23.63 6.13 -1.20
CA PRO A 23 -24.61 5.12 -1.55
C PRO A 23 -26.04 5.64 -1.39
N ASP A 24 -26.93 5.25 -2.31
CA ASP A 24 -28.32 5.70 -2.32
C ASP A 24 -29.05 5.34 -1.00
N PRO A 25 -29.59 6.33 -0.25
CA PRO A 25 -30.32 6.06 0.99
C PRO A 25 -31.56 5.18 0.80
N ALA A 26 -32.11 5.08 -0.43
CA ALA A 26 -33.23 4.20 -0.75
C ALA A 26 -32.90 2.71 -0.64
N GLU A 27 -31.61 2.32 -0.67
CA GLU A 27 -31.19 0.92 -0.55
C GLU A 27 -31.22 0.38 0.89
N GLY A 28 -31.44 1.23 1.90
CA GLY A 28 -31.56 0.80 3.30
C GLY A 28 -30.32 0.10 3.86
N LEU A 29 -29.13 0.44 3.34
CA LEU A 29 -27.87 -0.19 3.72
C LEU A 29 -27.56 0.00 5.20
N ARG A 30 -27.04 -1.05 5.84
CA ARG A 30 -26.62 -0.94 7.23
C ARG A 30 -25.39 -0.03 7.33
N PRO A 31 -25.20 0.68 8.46
CA PRO A 31 -24.01 1.51 8.67
C PRO A 31 -22.69 0.77 8.40
N ARG A 32 -22.62 -0.53 8.74
CA ARG A 32 -21.43 -1.35 8.47
C ARG A 32 -21.12 -1.56 6.98
N GLU A 33 -22.15 -1.59 6.12
CA GLU A 33 -22.01 -1.76 4.67
C GLU A 33 -21.54 -0.47 4.02
N ILE A 34 -22.14 0.67 4.40
CA ILE A 34 -21.70 2.00 3.98
C ILE A 34 -20.23 2.22 4.29
N ARG A 35 -19.79 1.81 5.48
CA ARG A 35 -18.38 1.92 5.88
C ARG A 35 -17.45 1.05 5.04
N ARG A 36 -17.88 -0.17 4.72
CA ARG A 36 -17.12 -1.07 3.82
C ARG A 36 -17.01 -0.46 2.43
N PHE A 37 -18.08 0.13 1.91
CA PHE A 37 -18.10 0.79 0.60
C PHE A 37 -17.15 1.98 0.54
N ARG A 38 -17.17 2.84 1.55
CA ARG A 38 -16.22 3.97 1.65
C ARG A 38 -14.77 3.51 1.70
N ALA A 39 -14.46 2.48 2.50
CA ALA A 39 -13.11 1.91 2.56
C ALA A 39 -12.67 1.37 1.20
N GLU A 40 -13.54 0.67 0.48
CA GLU A 40 -13.25 0.13 -0.85
C GLU A 40 -13.06 1.24 -1.89
N ALA A 41 -13.88 2.30 -1.86
CA ALA A 41 -13.69 3.48 -2.71
C ALA A 41 -12.30 4.09 -2.50
N HIS A 42 -11.89 4.30 -1.24
CA HIS A 42 -10.58 4.87 -0.91
C HIS A 42 -9.44 3.96 -1.37
N GLN A 43 -9.58 2.64 -1.24
CA GLN A 43 -8.59 1.69 -1.77
C GLN A 43 -8.47 1.76 -3.30
N ARG A 44 -9.60 1.84 -4.02
CA ARG A 44 -9.60 1.95 -5.49
C ARG A 44 -8.91 3.24 -5.93
N MET A 45 -9.22 4.37 -5.27
CA MET A 45 -8.58 5.67 -5.54
C MET A 45 -7.08 5.67 -5.22
N ALA A 46 -6.66 4.99 -4.15
CA ALA A 46 -5.26 4.90 -3.75
C ALA A 46 -4.47 3.90 -4.60
N SER A 47 -5.12 2.94 -5.28
CA SER A 47 -4.47 1.87 -6.04
C SER A 47 -3.43 2.32 -7.08
N PRO A 48 -3.64 3.36 -7.93
CA PRO A 48 -2.60 3.82 -8.85
C PRO A 48 -1.36 4.37 -8.11
N LEU A 49 -1.57 5.06 -6.98
CA LEU A 49 -0.48 5.58 -6.16
C LEU A 49 0.29 4.43 -5.48
N THR A 50 -0.40 3.43 -4.94
CA THR A 50 0.22 2.24 -4.36
C THR A 50 1.08 1.50 -5.39
N ALA A 51 0.57 1.35 -6.62
CA ALA A 51 1.32 0.73 -7.71
C ALA A 51 2.62 1.50 -8.02
N LEU A 52 2.55 2.83 -8.11
CA LEU A 52 3.73 3.69 -8.30
C LEU A 52 4.72 3.55 -7.14
N SER A 53 4.22 3.53 -5.90
CA SER A 53 5.05 3.35 -4.71
C SER A 53 5.80 2.03 -4.70
N PHE A 54 5.14 0.93 -5.06
CA PHE A 54 5.78 -0.38 -5.11
C PHE A 54 6.78 -0.47 -6.27
N ALA A 55 6.53 0.20 -7.40
CA ALA A 55 7.51 0.33 -8.47
C ALA A 55 8.77 1.07 -8.00
N LEU A 56 8.63 2.17 -7.24
CA LEU A 56 9.76 2.90 -6.65
C LEU A 56 10.55 2.05 -5.64
N VAL A 57 9.85 1.24 -4.83
CA VAL A 57 10.51 0.27 -3.93
C VAL A 57 11.33 -0.74 -4.74
N GLY A 58 10.75 -1.31 -5.79
CA GLY A 58 11.47 -2.21 -6.70
C GLY A 58 12.69 -1.57 -7.33
N LEU A 59 12.56 -0.33 -7.79
CA LEU A 59 13.66 0.46 -8.34
C LEU A 59 14.77 0.71 -7.32
N ALA A 60 14.41 1.10 -6.09
CA ALA A 60 15.36 1.30 -5.01
C ALA A 60 16.13 0.01 -4.68
N VAL A 61 15.45 -1.13 -4.61
CA VAL A 61 16.07 -2.44 -4.40
C VAL A 61 17.00 -2.80 -5.56
N ALA A 62 16.55 -2.64 -6.80
CA ALA A 62 17.33 -2.99 -7.99
C ALA A 62 18.63 -2.18 -8.08
N LEU A 63 18.54 -0.86 -7.91
CA LEU A 63 19.69 0.04 -8.02
C LEU A 63 20.67 -0.09 -6.85
N THR A 64 20.22 -0.51 -5.67
CA THR A 64 21.10 -0.67 -4.49
C THR A 64 21.65 -2.07 -4.33
N GLY A 65 20.97 -3.09 -4.86
CA GLY A 65 21.34 -4.50 -4.75
C GLY A 65 22.36 -4.98 -5.78
N GLN A 66 22.39 -4.39 -7.00
CA GLN A 66 23.19 -4.90 -8.10
C GLN A 66 24.72 -4.68 -7.98
N PHE A 67 25.18 -3.84 -7.05
CA PHE A 67 26.61 -3.51 -6.95
C PHE A 67 27.45 -4.44 -6.04
N ARG A 68 26.88 -5.53 -5.50
CA ARG A 68 27.66 -6.47 -4.66
C ARG A 68 28.05 -7.73 -5.42
N ARG A 69 29.24 -7.70 -6.03
CA ARG A 69 29.83 -8.77 -6.86
C ARG A 69 29.83 -10.20 -6.26
N HIS A 70 29.63 -10.39 -4.95
CA HIS A 70 29.67 -11.72 -4.29
C HIS A 70 28.55 -11.90 -3.23
N GLY A 71 27.45 -11.12 -3.28
CA GLY A 71 26.41 -11.13 -2.25
C GLY A 71 25.00 -10.70 -2.69
N GLY A 72 24.70 -10.74 -3.99
CA GLY A 72 23.44 -10.23 -4.56
C GLY A 72 22.17 -10.92 -4.07
N GLY A 73 22.23 -12.22 -3.73
CA GLY A 73 21.06 -12.99 -3.30
C GLY A 73 20.39 -12.46 -2.03
N VAL A 74 21.17 -11.96 -1.07
CA VAL A 74 20.63 -11.39 0.18
C VAL A 74 19.87 -10.10 -0.09
N GLY A 75 20.38 -9.24 -1.00
CA GLY A 75 19.71 -8.00 -1.38
C GLY A 75 18.37 -8.25 -2.08
N VAL A 76 18.33 -9.23 -2.99
CA VAL A 76 17.10 -9.64 -3.67
C VAL A 76 16.11 -10.26 -2.68
N ALA A 77 16.55 -11.15 -1.80
CA ALA A 77 15.69 -11.76 -0.78
C ALA A 77 15.08 -10.71 0.18
N LEU A 78 15.87 -9.72 0.60
CA LEU A 78 15.37 -8.58 1.39
C LEU A 78 14.33 -7.77 0.63
N GLY A 79 14.57 -7.47 -0.65
CA GLY A 79 13.61 -6.74 -1.49
C GLY A 79 12.29 -7.49 -1.65
N ILE A 80 12.35 -8.81 -1.88
CA ILE A 80 11.16 -9.67 -1.91
C ILE A 80 10.44 -9.61 -0.55
N GLY A 81 11.17 -9.74 0.56
CA GLY A 81 10.61 -9.68 1.91
C GLY A 81 9.89 -8.36 2.19
N VAL A 82 10.48 -7.23 1.79
CA VAL A 82 9.84 -5.90 1.87
C VAL A 82 8.55 -5.86 1.06
N MET A 83 8.57 -6.35 -0.19
CA MET A 83 7.38 -6.34 -1.05
C MET A 83 6.25 -7.21 -0.50
N VAL A 84 6.57 -8.42 -0.03
CA VAL A 84 5.58 -9.32 0.60
C VAL A 84 4.99 -8.67 1.85
N THR A 85 5.81 -8.00 2.66
CA THR A 85 5.35 -7.28 3.85
C THR A 85 4.40 -6.13 3.47
N LEU A 86 4.73 -5.35 2.43
CA LEU A 86 3.88 -4.27 1.95
C LEU A 86 2.53 -4.81 1.43
N LEU A 87 2.53 -5.91 0.68
CA LEU A 87 1.31 -6.56 0.20
C LEU A 87 0.44 -7.05 1.36
N ALA A 88 1.05 -7.70 2.37
CA ALA A 88 0.34 -8.15 3.56
C ALA A 88 -0.26 -6.96 4.34
N LEU A 89 0.50 -5.88 4.50
CA LEU A 89 0.02 -4.65 5.14
C LEU A 89 -1.18 -4.05 4.40
N GLY A 90 -1.14 -3.98 3.07
CA GLY A 90 -2.26 -3.49 2.26
C GLY A 90 -3.56 -4.28 2.50
N LEU A 91 -3.46 -5.61 2.59
CA LEU A 91 -4.58 -6.48 2.91
C LEU A 91 -5.10 -6.26 4.34
N THR A 92 -4.19 -6.18 5.32
CA THR A 92 -4.54 -5.92 6.72
C THR A 92 -5.23 -4.58 6.89
N ILE A 93 -4.70 -3.52 6.27
CA ILE A 93 -5.25 -2.16 6.34
C ILE A 93 -6.64 -2.12 5.70
N GLY A 94 -6.83 -2.75 4.54
CA GLY A 94 -8.15 -2.85 3.91
C GLY A 94 -9.20 -3.52 4.78
N ASN A 95 -8.84 -4.66 5.36
CA ASN A 95 -9.71 -5.39 6.27
C ASN A 95 -10.03 -4.60 7.54
N ALA A 96 -9.08 -3.81 8.04
CA ALA A 96 -9.26 -2.97 9.22
C ALA A 96 -10.11 -1.72 8.93
N ALA A 97 -9.90 -1.05 7.79
CA ALA A 97 -10.65 0.13 7.36
C ALA A 97 -12.14 -0.20 7.15
N ALA A 98 -12.45 -1.38 6.61
CA ALA A 98 -13.84 -1.85 6.51
C ALA A 98 -14.54 -1.97 7.88
N ARG A 99 -13.78 -2.08 8.99
CA ARG A 99 -14.30 -2.25 10.35
C ARG A 99 -14.25 -0.99 11.20
N ARG A 100 -13.37 -0.02 10.90
CA ARG A 100 -13.29 1.27 11.61
C ARG A 100 -13.07 2.45 10.65
N ASP A 101 -13.90 3.48 10.74
CA ASP A 101 -13.84 4.65 9.82
C ASP A 101 -12.62 5.52 10.06
N GLY A 102 -12.13 5.54 11.30
CA GLY A 102 -10.92 6.26 11.67
C GLY A 102 -9.63 5.70 11.04
N LEU A 103 -9.68 4.64 10.22
CA LEU A 103 -8.52 4.04 9.55
C LEU A 103 -8.44 4.37 8.06
N LEU A 104 -9.36 5.19 7.51
CA LEU A 104 -9.31 5.57 6.10
C LEU A 104 -8.01 6.30 5.72
N TRP A 105 -7.48 7.13 6.62
CA TRP A 105 -6.19 7.82 6.40
C TRP A 105 -5.02 6.84 6.25
N LEU A 106 -5.10 5.65 6.86
CA LEU A 106 -4.04 4.65 6.83
C LEU A 106 -3.89 4.03 5.43
N ILE A 107 -4.96 4.00 4.63
CA ILE A 107 -4.92 3.58 3.22
C ILE A 107 -4.01 4.53 2.43
N TRP A 108 -4.21 5.84 2.58
CA TRP A 108 -3.41 6.85 1.91
C TRP A 108 -1.97 6.89 2.43
N LEU A 109 -1.78 6.72 3.74
CA LEU A 109 -0.44 6.61 4.31
C LEU A 109 0.30 5.40 3.71
N HIS A 110 -0.33 4.22 3.66
CA HIS A 110 0.28 3.04 3.07
C HIS A 110 0.55 3.19 1.57
N ALA A 111 -0.33 3.90 0.85
CA ALA A 111 -0.13 4.18 -0.56
C ALA A 111 1.04 5.14 -0.81
N ALA A 112 1.24 6.18 0.02
CA ALA A 112 2.25 7.22 -0.23
C ALA A 112 3.60 6.96 0.46
N LEU A 113 3.59 6.41 1.69
CA LEU A 113 4.79 6.28 2.51
C LEU A 113 5.92 5.48 1.85
N PRO A 114 5.67 4.33 1.18
CA PRO A 114 6.73 3.59 0.52
C PRO A 114 7.37 4.37 -0.63
N ALA A 115 6.58 5.11 -1.43
CA ALA A 115 7.13 6.00 -2.46
C ALA A 115 8.07 7.06 -1.86
N VAL A 116 7.64 7.74 -0.79
CA VAL A 116 8.43 8.78 -0.14
C VAL A 116 9.75 8.22 0.39
N ILE A 117 9.71 7.07 1.07
CA ILE A 117 10.90 6.41 1.60
C ILE A 117 11.84 6.00 0.45
N SER A 118 11.31 5.37 -0.60
CA SER A 118 12.11 4.95 -1.74
C SER A 118 12.70 6.11 -2.52
N ALA A 119 11.95 7.19 -2.73
CA ALA A 119 12.44 8.40 -3.38
C ALA A 119 13.55 9.08 -2.55
N TRP A 120 13.38 9.19 -1.23
CA TRP A 120 14.40 9.73 -0.33
C TRP A 120 15.68 8.88 -0.35
N TRP A 121 15.54 7.56 -0.36
CA TRP A 121 16.66 6.63 -0.46
C TRP A 121 17.41 6.77 -1.79
N LEU A 122 16.67 6.82 -2.91
CA LEU A 122 17.22 7.02 -4.25
C LEU A 122 17.89 8.39 -4.43
N GLY A 123 17.40 9.43 -3.73
CA GLY A 123 18.01 10.75 -3.68
C GLY A 123 19.35 10.82 -2.91
N GLY A 124 19.87 9.69 -2.44
CA GLY A 124 21.14 9.63 -1.72
C GLY A 124 21.01 9.77 -0.21
N ALA A 125 19.79 9.63 0.32
CA ALA A 125 19.46 9.64 1.74
C ALA A 125 20.17 10.78 2.53
N PRO A 126 19.93 12.05 2.13
CA PRO A 126 20.61 13.21 2.68
C PRO A 126 20.37 13.27 4.20
N GLY A 127 21.40 12.99 4.99
CA GLY A 127 21.34 12.93 6.46
C GLY A 127 21.95 11.68 7.09
N LEU A 128 22.18 10.59 6.34
CA LEU A 128 22.93 9.45 6.87
C LEU A 128 24.45 9.73 6.90
N PRO A 129 25.16 9.42 8.01
CA PRO A 129 26.60 9.58 8.09
C PRO A 129 27.27 8.68 7.05
N ARG A 130 27.92 9.30 6.05
CA ARG A 130 28.78 8.59 5.11
C ARG A 130 29.97 8.03 5.90
N LYS A 131 30.20 6.71 5.83
CA LYS A 131 31.44 6.13 6.36
C LYS A 131 32.60 6.79 5.63
N ALA A 132 33.39 7.60 6.34
CA ALA A 132 34.62 8.15 5.80
C ALA A 132 35.50 6.99 5.32
N PRO A 133 36.18 7.11 4.17
CA PRO A 133 37.13 6.10 3.74
C PRO A 133 38.16 5.87 4.86
N PRO A 134 38.62 4.62 5.06
CA PRO A 134 39.71 4.35 6.00
C PRO A 134 40.86 5.30 5.69
N ARG A 135 41.35 6.03 6.70
CA ARG A 135 42.56 6.81 6.57
C ARG A 135 43.70 5.81 6.33
N GLU A 136 43.95 5.47 5.07
CA GLU A 136 45.21 4.87 4.69
C GLU A 136 46.30 5.83 5.16
N ALA A 137 47.23 5.27 5.95
CA ALA A 137 48.29 5.98 6.61
C ALA A 137 48.96 6.96 5.63
N LEU A 138 48.88 8.25 5.95
CA LEU A 138 49.74 9.25 5.34
C LEU A 138 51.20 8.81 5.63
N PRO A 139 52.11 8.91 4.64
CA PRO A 139 53.46 8.38 4.74
C PRO A 139 54.25 8.97 5.92
#